data_AF-A0A354B2S7-F1
#
_entry.id   AF-A0A354B2S7-F1
#
_cell.length_a   1.000
_cell.length_b   1.000
_cell.length_c   1.000
_cell.angle_alpha   90.00
_cell.angle_beta   90.00
_cell.angle_gamma   90.00
#
_symmetry.space_group_name_H-M   'P 1'
#
loop_
_entity.id
_entity.type
_entity.pdbx_description
1 polymer ?
#
loop_
_entity_poly.entity_id
_entity_poly.type
_entity_poly.pdbx_seq_one_letter_code
_entity_poly.pdbx_strand_id
1 'polypeptide(L)'
;MIPTLLALLVGANGGSARANDSVRADTTLSSNSVVTPSTSGEKTTYTITGGTARNSGRYLFHSFQAFSLLQNEIGYFNNAPQIQTIFGRVTGGNQSNIDGLIKANGTANLFLINPKGIVFGPNARIDLGGAFKASTAKALDFNGQLFSAVNPQDAPLLTSDIVPGLQYGSSLATLKNEAVLVVKDGQEILLAGGPLDTVTSSGTLTANRGSITLSSGTTKVSGGSIQADGGNITISGGDIKIGSATGRTMLRAGNAQTLSSNSGGIDETDPASNLTLLDSAIKLTAGEGKSIEVFSGTAAAPGTTILRAATVGSVNPADPNSVNLTTSGGGGSAGGSIVVGGAWTSPIDIETRSSKTTLSTGTFLDAKDIYIRSLGEIKDDSQKNGSTNTTAASLSLSRADLANTRPSGGNTYSFEATGEGPNSGFINLKFDSCVAPCGVSPDPFVVNLLSGEAAKMRFKARNDITFTNVSIKVEREQGNNAGSFNIESDAGNITLVNSKLEASGSVGSITLSAKYASKGKITLENSELNTSNNTSAIAGFISINSNAFSLKESKVSAETTAVGKGGIITV
;
A
#
# COMPACT_ATOMS: atom_id res chain seq x y z
N MET A 1 -58.95 72.01 6.16
CA MET A 1 -58.76 70.56 6.35
C MET A 1 -57.68 70.09 5.40
N ILE A 2 -56.84 69.15 5.82
CA ILE A 2 -55.42 68.89 5.44
C ILE A 2 -54.47 69.72 6.33
N PRO A 3 -53.67 69.06 7.19
CA PRO A 3 -52.34 68.53 6.83
C PRO A 3 -52.07 67.08 7.29
N THR A 4 -51.41 66.23 6.50
CA THR A 4 -49.95 66.04 6.32
C THR A 4 -49.27 65.30 7.47
N LEU A 5 -48.93 64.03 7.19
CA LEU A 5 -48.28 63.05 8.06
C LEU A 5 -46.77 63.35 8.18
N LEU A 6 -46.27 63.50 9.41
CA LEU A 6 -44.84 63.62 9.71
C LEU A 6 -44.37 62.31 10.38
N ALA A 7 -43.60 61.51 9.66
CA ALA A 7 -42.95 60.32 10.19
C ALA A 7 -41.66 60.71 10.93
N LEU A 8 -41.59 60.32 12.20
CA LEU A 8 -40.42 60.49 13.07
C LEU A 8 -39.45 59.33 12.83
N LEU A 9 -38.31 59.59 12.20
CA LEU A 9 -37.18 58.66 12.16
C LEU A 9 -36.44 58.73 13.50
N VAL A 10 -36.47 57.65 14.27
CA VAL A 10 -35.49 57.39 15.35
C VAL A 10 -34.72 56.13 14.96
N GLY A 11 -33.43 56.31 14.71
CA GLY A 11 -32.53 55.26 14.27
C GLY A 11 -32.38 54.16 15.32
N ALA A 12 -32.80 52.95 14.95
CA ALA A 12 -32.25 51.75 15.55
C ALA A 12 -30.89 51.50 14.89
N ASN A 13 -29.81 51.59 15.67
CA ASN A 13 -28.53 51.00 15.31
C ASN A 13 -28.74 49.50 15.09
N GLY A 14 -29.04 49.13 13.84
CA GLY A 14 -28.99 47.77 13.36
C GLY A 14 -27.53 47.34 13.31
N GLY A 15 -26.98 46.94 14.46
CA GLY A 15 -25.86 46.03 14.49
C GLY A 15 -26.33 44.76 13.79
N SER A 16 -25.91 44.58 12.54
CA SER A 16 -26.11 43.35 11.78
C SER A 16 -25.82 42.16 12.68
N ALA A 17 -26.83 41.30 12.85
CA ALA A 17 -26.68 40.00 13.50
C ALA A 17 -25.64 39.18 12.73
N ARG A 18 -24.37 39.31 13.12
CA ARG A 18 -23.29 38.37 12.77
C ARG A 18 -23.15 37.42 13.93
N ALA A 19 -23.84 36.28 13.89
CA ALA A 19 -23.55 35.15 14.79
C ALA A 19 -24.28 33.88 14.34
N ASN A 20 -23.82 33.25 13.27
CA ASN A 20 -23.69 31.80 13.29
C ASN A 20 -22.21 31.55 13.56
N ASP A 21 -21.77 31.71 14.82
CA ASP A 21 -20.37 31.57 15.18
C ASP A 21 -19.84 30.19 14.77
N SER A 22 -18.84 30.20 13.87
CA SER A 22 -18.15 29.02 13.35
C SER A 22 -17.55 28.17 14.47
N VAL A 23 -17.15 28.81 15.58
CA VAL A 23 -16.68 28.17 16.80
C VAL A 23 -17.53 28.60 17.99
N ARG A 24 -18.18 27.66 18.67
CA ARG A 24 -19.04 27.92 19.82
C ARG A 24 -18.84 26.87 20.90
N ALA A 25 -18.54 27.31 22.12
CA ALA A 25 -18.49 26.44 23.29
C ALA A 25 -19.87 25.87 23.63
N ASP A 26 -19.91 24.71 24.28
CA ASP A 26 -21.09 24.25 25.00
C ASP A 26 -20.89 24.41 26.53
N THR A 27 -21.89 23.98 27.30
CA THR A 27 -21.92 24.12 28.76
C THR A 27 -21.81 22.78 29.49
N THR A 28 -21.17 21.78 28.88
CA THR A 28 -21.19 20.39 29.36
C THR A 28 -20.00 20.01 30.25
N LEU A 29 -19.11 20.97 30.53
CA LEU A 29 -17.93 20.80 31.37
C LEU A 29 -18.10 21.52 32.71
N SER A 30 -17.39 21.05 33.75
CA SER A 30 -17.36 21.70 35.07
C SER A 30 -16.70 23.08 35.03
N SER A 31 -15.62 23.21 34.25
CA SER A 31 -15.12 24.49 33.77
C SER A 31 -15.26 24.53 32.25
N ASN A 32 -16.18 25.36 31.78
CA ASN A 32 -16.54 25.43 30.36
C ASN A 32 -15.45 26.08 29.51
N SER A 33 -15.41 25.69 28.23
CA SER A 33 -14.67 26.42 27.23
C SER A 33 -15.22 27.84 27.10
N VAL A 34 -14.34 28.81 26.88
CA VAL A 34 -14.70 30.19 26.59
C VAL A 34 -14.14 30.52 25.22
N VAL A 35 -15.00 30.98 24.31
CA VAL A 35 -14.62 31.39 22.96
C VAL A 35 -14.83 32.89 22.83
N THR A 36 -13.75 33.61 22.53
CA THR A 36 -13.78 35.06 22.34
C THR A 36 -13.37 35.39 20.90
N PRO A 37 -14.34 35.68 20.01
CA PRO A 37 -14.04 36.12 18.66
C PRO A 37 -13.46 37.54 18.66
N SER A 38 -12.44 37.77 17.84
CA SER A 38 -11.87 39.09 17.56
C SER A 38 -11.59 39.21 16.07
N THR A 39 -12.18 40.21 15.42
CA THR A 39 -12.02 40.43 13.97
C THR A 39 -11.13 41.64 13.72
N SER A 40 -10.12 41.46 12.86
CA SER A 40 -9.24 42.52 12.37
C SER A 40 -9.13 42.41 10.85
N GLY A 41 -9.70 43.38 10.14
CA GLY A 41 -9.86 43.29 8.69
C GLY A 41 -10.74 42.09 8.30
N GLU A 42 -10.26 41.27 7.37
CA GLU A 42 -10.94 40.03 6.93
C GLU A 42 -10.67 38.82 7.84
N LYS A 43 -9.83 38.99 8.86
CA LYS A 43 -9.36 37.90 9.71
C LYS A 43 -10.14 37.85 11.02
N THR A 44 -10.67 36.68 11.38
CA THR A 44 -11.34 36.46 12.67
C THR A 44 -10.55 35.45 13.50
N THR A 45 -10.18 35.80 14.72
CA THR A 45 -9.54 34.89 15.68
C THR A 45 -10.52 34.53 16.79
N TYR A 46 -10.87 33.26 16.88
CA TYR A 46 -11.59 32.66 18.00
C TYR A 46 -10.56 32.27 19.06
N THR A 47 -10.35 33.15 20.05
CA THR A 47 -9.47 32.84 21.19
C THR A 47 -10.21 31.91 22.15
N ILE A 48 -9.69 30.70 22.31
CA ILE A 48 -10.26 29.62 23.12
C ILE A 48 -9.49 29.57 24.44
N THR A 49 -10.19 29.82 25.55
CA THR A 49 -9.69 29.80 26.92
C THR A 49 -10.63 29.00 27.82
N GLY A 50 -10.38 28.99 29.14
CA GLY A 50 -11.14 28.18 30.08
C GLY A 50 -10.92 26.69 29.84
N GLY A 51 -11.99 25.90 29.91
CA GLY A 51 -11.92 24.44 29.80
C GLY A 51 -11.56 23.77 31.12
N THR A 52 -11.77 22.47 31.18
CA THR A 52 -11.57 21.69 32.41
C THR A 52 -10.17 21.09 32.43
N ALA A 53 -9.36 21.52 33.39
CA ALA A 53 -8.02 21.00 33.60
C ALA A 53 -8.02 19.76 34.50
N ARG A 54 -7.25 18.73 34.13
CA ARG A 54 -7.07 17.48 34.88
C ARG A 54 -5.59 17.13 34.99
N ASN A 55 -5.26 16.17 35.86
CA ASN A 55 -3.88 15.73 36.13
C ASN A 55 -2.94 16.92 36.38
N SER A 56 -3.22 17.68 37.45
CA SER A 56 -2.44 18.87 37.84
C SER A 56 -2.24 19.91 36.71
N GLY A 57 -3.19 19.99 35.77
CA GLY A 57 -3.13 20.93 34.65
C GLY A 57 -2.28 20.46 33.46
N ARG A 58 -2.00 19.17 33.32
CA ARG A 58 -1.33 18.61 32.13
C ARG A 58 -2.30 18.34 30.98
N TYR A 59 -3.56 18.04 31.29
CA TYR A 59 -4.61 17.76 30.31
C TYR A 59 -5.71 18.82 30.36
N LEU A 60 -6.03 19.41 29.21
CA LEU A 60 -7.06 20.44 29.08
C LEU A 60 -8.20 19.95 28.20
N PHE A 61 -9.40 19.92 28.75
CA PHE A 61 -10.60 19.49 28.02
C PHE A 61 -11.42 20.70 27.58
N HIS A 62 -11.76 20.72 26.29
CA HIS A 62 -12.67 21.66 25.67
C HIS A 62 -13.85 20.94 25.04
N SER A 63 -15.02 21.54 25.19
CA SER A 63 -16.26 21.08 24.55
C SER A 63 -16.90 22.20 23.74
N PHE A 64 -17.34 21.87 22.54
CA PHE A 64 -17.88 22.81 21.57
C PHE A 64 -19.22 22.32 21.03
N GLN A 65 -20.20 23.21 20.95
CA GLN A 65 -21.41 22.94 20.17
C GLN A 65 -21.13 23.00 18.67
N ALA A 66 -20.18 23.83 18.23
CA ALA A 66 -19.75 23.91 16.84
C ALA A 66 -18.25 24.25 16.79
N PHE A 67 -17.52 23.63 15.86
CA PHE A 67 -16.12 23.94 15.60
C PHE A 67 -15.85 23.79 14.11
N SER A 68 -15.94 24.90 13.39
CA SER A 68 -15.61 25.10 11.98
C SER A 68 -14.79 26.37 11.85
N LEU A 69 -13.97 26.47 10.82
CA LEU A 69 -13.13 27.63 10.52
C LEU A 69 -13.17 27.88 9.02
N LEU A 70 -13.48 29.10 8.59
CA LEU A 70 -13.32 29.55 7.21
C LEU A 70 -11.85 29.95 6.92
N GLN A 71 -11.50 30.16 5.64
CA GLN A 71 -10.13 30.44 5.17
C GLN A 71 -9.37 31.51 5.98
N ASN A 72 -10.05 32.56 6.43
CA ASN A 72 -9.45 33.67 7.19
C ASN A 72 -9.73 33.61 8.69
N GLU A 73 -10.17 32.46 9.19
CA GLU A 73 -10.48 32.24 10.60
C GLU A 73 -9.37 31.47 11.32
N ILE A 74 -9.14 31.81 12.59
CA ILE A 74 -8.19 31.13 13.47
C ILE A 74 -8.93 30.58 14.69
N GLY A 75 -8.79 29.28 14.94
CA GLY A 75 -9.08 28.68 16.24
C GLY A 75 -7.82 28.68 17.10
N TYR A 76 -7.70 29.63 18.03
CA TYR A 76 -6.50 29.80 18.85
C TYR A 76 -6.72 29.29 20.27
N PHE A 77 -6.19 28.12 20.58
CA PHE A 77 -6.12 27.60 21.95
C PHE A 77 -5.04 28.35 22.74
N ASN A 78 -5.48 29.28 23.58
CA ASN A 78 -4.61 30.06 24.44
C ASN A 78 -4.34 29.29 25.75
N ASN A 79 -3.72 28.13 25.63
CA ASN A 79 -3.40 27.25 26.75
C ASN A 79 -2.18 27.75 27.53
N ALA A 80 -2.10 27.33 28.80
CA ALA A 80 -0.93 27.57 29.63
C ALA A 80 0.25 26.67 29.20
N PRO A 81 1.51 27.06 29.45
CA PRO A 81 2.69 26.34 28.95
C PRO A 81 2.83 24.90 29.46
N GLN A 82 2.31 24.58 30.64
CA GLN A 82 2.37 23.24 31.24
C GLN A 82 1.37 22.24 30.63
N ILE A 83 0.41 22.72 29.81
CA ILE A 83 -0.57 21.86 29.15
C ILE A 83 0.16 21.01 28.11
N GLN A 84 0.08 19.69 28.26
CA GLN A 84 0.70 18.73 27.35
C GLN A 84 -0.25 18.28 26.25
N THR A 85 -1.55 18.13 26.55
CA THR A 85 -2.54 17.72 25.55
C THR A 85 -3.86 18.43 25.79
N ILE A 86 -4.40 18.94 24.70
CA ILE A 86 -5.72 19.54 24.62
C ILE A 86 -6.65 18.51 23.98
N PHE A 87 -7.73 18.16 24.66
CA PHE A 87 -8.80 17.31 24.15
C PHE A 87 -10.00 18.18 23.78
N GLY A 88 -10.35 18.24 22.51
CA GLY A 88 -11.54 18.92 22.02
C GLY A 88 -12.61 17.93 21.59
N ARG A 89 -13.87 18.15 21.98
CA ARG A 89 -15.02 17.43 21.41
C ARG A 89 -16.04 18.40 20.81
N VAL A 90 -16.66 18.00 19.71
CA VAL A 90 -17.81 18.69 19.12
C VAL A 90 -19.08 17.91 19.43
N THR A 91 -20.00 18.51 20.20
CA THR A 91 -21.25 17.90 20.67
C THR A 91 -22.45 18.22 19.77
N GLY A 92 -22.31 19.21 18.88
CA GLY A 92 -23.37 19.58 17.94
C GLY A 92 -23.62 18.56 16.83
N GLY A 93 -24.73 18.75 16.12
CA GLY A 93 -25.17 17.86 15.05
C GLY A 93 -24.48 18.05 13.70
N ASN A 94 -23.50 18.93 13.59
CA ASN A 94 -22.91 19.36 12.32
C ASN A 94 -21.46 18.89 12.15
N GLN A 95 -21.09 18.59 10.90
CA GLN A 95 -19.72 18.34 10.48
C GLN A 95 -18.83 19.57 10.72
N SER A 96 -17.58 19.33 11.13
CA SER A 96 -16.55 20.37 11.22
C SER A 96 -15.95 20.65 9.84
N ASN A 97 -16.10 21.87 9.33
CA ASN A 97 -15.42 22.32 8.11
C ASN A 97 -14.29 23.25 8.52
N ILE A 98 -13.05 22.80 8.36
CA ILE A 98 -11.84 23.51 8.76
C ILE A 98 -11.11 23.91 7.48
N ASP A 99 -11.23 25.16 7.10
CA ASP A 99 -10.47 25.78 6.00
C ASP A 99 -9.53 26.88 6.51
N GLY A 100 -9.53 27.15 7.83
CA GLY A 100 -8.67 28.15 8.48
C GLY A 100 -7.48 27.56 9.25
N LEU A 101 -6.93 28.34 10.19
CA LEU A 101 -5.78 27.95 11.01
C LEU A 101 -6.21 27.45 12.40
N ILE A 102 -5.75 26.27 12.79
CA ILE A 102 -5.79 25.82 14.20
C ILE A 102 -4.44 26.09 14.85
N LYS A 103 -4.44 26.77 16.00
CA LYS A 103 -3.21 27.17 16.71
C LYS A 103 -3.28 26.86 18.20
N ALA A 104 -2.17 26.47 18.81
CA ALA A 104 -2.02 26.32 20.25
C ALA A 104 -0.66 26.85 20.75
N ASN A 105 -0.55 27.12 22.05
CA ASN A 105 0.69 27.60 22.67
C ASN A 105 1.64 26.47 23.05
N GLY A 106 2.94 26.78 23.03
CA GLY A 106 3.99 25.93 23.58
C GLY A 106 4.19 24.65 22.77
N THR A 107 4.19 23.51 23.46
CA THR A 107 4.40 22.16 22.91
C THR A 107 3.16 21.28 23.02
N ALA A 108 1.98 21.87 23.20
CA ALA A 108 0.75 21.11 23.43
C ALA A 108 0.36 20.28 22.19
N ASN A 109 -0.04 19.03 22.43
CA ASN A 109 -0.75 18.20 21.47
C ASN A 109 -2.22 18.64 21.39
N LEU A 110 -2.87 18.41 20.25
CA LEU A 110 -4.31 18.59 20.10
C LEU A 110 -4.97 17.29 19.63
N PHE A 111 -6.00 16.85 20.34
CA PHE A 111 -6.88 15.74 19.95
C PHE A 111 -8.31 16.25 19.81
N LEU A 112 -8.81 16.36 18.58
CA LEU A 112 -10.17 16.79 18.27
C LEU A 112 -11.05 15.63 17.83
N ILE A 113 -12.25 15.50 18.42
CA ILE A 113 -13.28 14.55 17.96
C ILE A 113 -14.55 15.24 17.48
N ASN A 114 -15.09 14.79 16.33
CA ASN A 114 -16.42 15.15 15.87
C ASN A 114 -17.11 13.94 15.20
N PRO A 115 -18.14 13.34 15.82
CA PRO A 115 -18.83 12.16 15.29
C PRO A 115 -19.60 12.41 13.99
N LYS A 116 -19.79 13.68 13.62
CA LYS A 116 -20.46 14.09 12.38
C LYS A 116 -19.50 14.27 11.21
N GLY A 117 -18.20 14.08 11.43
CA GLY A 117 -17.17 14.21 10.42
C GLY A 117 -16.34 15.48 10.54
N ILE A 118 -15.18 15.47 9.89
CA ILE A 118 -14.22 16.58 9.87
C ILE A 118 -13.66 16.69 8.45
N VAL A 119 -13.74 17.87 7.86
CA VAL A 119 -13.12 18.16 6.56
C VAL A 119 -12.10 19.27 6.74
N PHE A 120 -10.83 18.96 6.45
CA PHE A 120 -9.76 19.95 6.28
C PHE A 120 -9.73 20.38 4.81
N GLY A 121 -10.25 21.57 4.53
CA GLY A 121 -10.26 22.17 3.19
C GLY A 121 -8.86 22.62 2.74
N PRO A 122 -8.69 23.03 1.48
CA PRO A 122 -7.37 23.30 0.89
C PRO A 122 -6.56 24.38 1.63
N ASN A 123 -7.24 25.30 2.32
CA ASN A 123 -6.58 26.40 3.04
C ASN A 123 -6.30 26.06 4.52
N ALA A 124 -6.76 24.91 5.02
CA ALA A 124 -6.57 24.52 6.40
C ALA A 124 -5.07 24.45 6.75
N ARG A 125 -4.71 24.95 7.92
CA ARG A 125 -3.33 24.87 8.46
C ARG A 125 -3.38 24.53 9.95
N ILE A 126 -2.29 23.98 10.44
CA ILE A 126 -2.06 23.74 11.86
C ILE A 126 -0.76 24.43 12.28
N ASP A 127 -0.79 25.15 13.41
CA ASP A 127 0.36 25.77 14.08
C ASP A 127 0.39 25.25 15.52
N LEU A 128 0.94 24.05 15.68
CA LEU A 128 1.00 23.33 16.95
C LEU A 128 2.45 23.02 17.30
N GLY A 129 2.76 23.00 18.60
CA GLY A 129 4.07 22.58 19.07
C GLY A 129 4.22 21.07 19.25
N GLY A 130 3.11 20.33 19.33
CA GLY A 130 3.07 18.89 19.51
C GLY A 130 2.32 18.16 18.39
N ALA A 131 1.84 16.96 18.69
CA ALA A 131 1.07 16.10 17.80
C ALA A 131 -0.33 16.63 17.50
N PHE A 132 -0.85 16.26 16.32
CA PHE A 132 -2.20 16.57 15.88
C PHE A 132 -3.01 15.28 15.66
N LYS A 133 -4.13 15.14 16.36
CA LYS A 133 -5.02 13.98 16.27
C LYS A 133 -6.43 14.44 15.99
N ALA A 134 -7.07 13.86 14.98
CA ALA A 134 -8.46 14.13 14.62
C ALA A 134 -9.21 12.82 14.44
N SER A 135 -10.44 12.73 14.96
CA SER A 135 -11.24 11.51 14.82
C SER A 135 -12.75 11.76 14.73
N THR A 136 -13.46 10.82 14.10
CA THR A 136 -14.93 10.74 14.11
C THR A 136 -15.47 9.90 15.29
N ALA A 137 -14.63 9.53 16.25
CA ALA A 137 -15.06 8.84 17.46
C ALA A 137 -16.16 9.61 18.22
N LYS A 138 -17.12 8.87 18.78
CA LYS A 138 -18.19 9.40 19.65
C LYS A 138 -17.72 9.69 21.07
N ALA A 139 -16.61 9.09 21.48
CA ALA A 139 -15.99 9.35 22.77
C ALA A 139 -14.51 8.97 22.76
N LEU A 140 -13.76 9.63 23.63
CA LEU A 140 -12.45 9.19 24.09
C LEU A 140 -12.63 8.39 25.38
N ASP A 141 -11.99 7.23 25.47
CA ASP A 141 -12.08 6.31 26.61
C ASP A 141 -10.78 6.28 27.40
N PHE A 142 -10.86 6.69 28.65
CA PHE A 142 -9.76 6.73 29.60
C PHE A 142 -9.94 5.62 30.64
N ASN A 143 -9.75 4.36 30.24
CA ASN A 143 -9.93 3.16 31.07
C ASN A 143 -11.33 3.06 31.70
N GLY A 144 -12.37 3.16 30.87
CA GLY A 144 -13.78 3.07 31.27
C GLY A 144 -14.42 4.42 31.60
N GLN A 145 -13.64 5.49 31.68
CA GLN A 145 -14.16 6.85 31.84
C GLN A 145 -14.24 7.57 30.49
N LEU A 146 -15.45 7.95 30.08
CA LEU A 146 -15.70 8.48 28.75
C LEU A 146 -15.71 10.02 28.71
N PHE A 147 -14.99 10.59 27.76
CA PHE A 147 -15.19 11.95 27.29
C PHE A 147 -16.00 11.90 25.97
N SER A 148 -17.34 11.91 26.09
CA SER A 148 -18.25 11.66 24.96
C SER A 148 -18.75 12.93 24.28
N ALA A 149 -18.82 12.92 22.95
CA ALA A 149 -19.46 13.94 22.12
C ALA A 149 -20.98 13.74 21.97
N VAL A 150 -21.47 12.50 22.06
CA VAL A 150 -22.89 12.17 21.82
C VAL A 150 -23.72 12.12 23.10
N ASN A 151 -23.12 11.77 24.23
CA ASN A 151 -23.72 11.83 25.56
C ASN A 151 -22.79 12.67 26.45
N PRO A 152 -22.72 13.99 26.21
CA PRO A 152 -21.70 14.81 26.85
C PRO A 152 -21.90 14.88 28.35
N GLN A 153 -20.84 14.54 29.07
CA GLN A 153 -20.68 14.64 30.52
C GLN A 153 -19.39 15.42 30.81
N ASP A 154 -19.13 15.77 32.08
CA ASP A 154 -17.89 16.43 32.48
C ASP A 154 -16.63 15.60 32.12
N ALA A 155 -15.48 16.26 32.03
CA ALA A 155 -14.21 15.61 31.72
C ALA A 155 -13.81 14.60 32.82
N PRO A 156 -13.30 13.42 32.44
CA PRO A 156 -12.92 12.37 33.39
C PRO A 156 -11.78 12.80 34.30
N LEU A 157 -11.69 12.22 35.49
CA LEU A 157 -10.59 12.49 36.42
C LEU A 157 -9.40 11.61 36.07
N LEU A 158 -8.36 12.22 35.50
CA LEU A 158 -7.14 11.51 35.12
C LEU A 158 -6.12 11.55 36.26
N THR A 159 -5.72 10.38 36.75
CA THR A 159 -4.72 10.22 37.84
C THR A 159 -3.34 9.78 37.33
N SER A 160 -3.23 9.41 36.06
CA SER A 160 -1.98 9.01 35.42
C SER A 160 -1.99 9.38 33.94
N ASP A 161 -0.83 9.21 33.28
CA ASP A 161 -0.69 9.46 31.86
C ASP A 161 -1.26 8.27 31.08
N ILE A 162 -2.24 8.55 30.20
CA ILE A 162 -2.98 7.52 29.48
C ILE A 162 -3.24 7.98 28.05
N VAL A 163 -3.10 7.06 27.10
CA VAL A 163 -3.56 7.25 25.72
C VAL A 163 -5.01 6.81 25.65
N PRO A 164 -5.96 7.70 25.29
CA PRO A 164 -7.36 7.32 25.24
C PRO A 164 -7.65 6.31 24.12
N GLY A 165 -8.52 5.36 24.40
CA GLY A 165 -9.16 4.54 23.39
C GLY A 165 -10.18 5.35 22.58
N LEU A 166 -10.38 4.97 21.31
CA LEU A 166 -11.39 5.58 20.45
C LEU A 166 -12.64 4.72 20.44
N GLN A 167 -13.76 5.32 20.86
CA GLN A 167 -15.06 4.67 20.85
C GLN A 167 -15.87 5.18 19.67
N TYR A 168 -16.30 4.27 18.79
CA TYR A 168 -17.05 4.60 17.59
C TYR A 168 -18.55 4.32 17.75
N GLY A 169 -19.34 4.97 16.89
CA GLY A 169 -20.78 4.73 16.76
C GLY A 169 -21.10 3.80 15.60
N SER A 170 -22.40 3.63 15.33
CA SER A 170 -22.93 2.95 14.14
C SER A 170 -23.27 3.93 13.00
N SER A 171 -23.07 5.23 13.19
CA SER A 171 -23.35 6.26 12.18
C SER A 171 -22.15 6.44 11.26
N LEU A 172 -22.42 6.54 9.96
CA LEU A 172 -21.42 6.90 8.95
C LEU A 172 -20.94 8.34 9.13
N ALA A 173 -19.63 8.52 9.18
CA ALA A 173 -18.97 9.82 9.15
C ALA A 173 -17.81 9.82 8.16
N THR A 174 -17.38 11.02 7.74
CA THR A 174 -16.23 11.20 6.87
C THR A 174 -15.19 12.09 7.55
N LEU A 175 -13.93 11.68 7.46
CA LEU A 175 -12.78 12.52 7.79
C LEU A 175 -11.98 12.73 6.50
N LYS A 176 -11.91 13.96 6.01
CA LYS A 176 -11.23 14.30 4.75
C LYS A 176 -10.11 15.31 4.98
N ASN A 177 -8.96 15.05 4.40
CA ASN A 177 -7.88 16.02 4.27
C ASN A 177 -7.65 16.40 2.80
N GLU A 178 -7.90 17.66 2.46
CA GLU A 178 -7.53 18.30 1.18
C GLU A 178 -6.38 19.30 1.38
N ALA A 179 -5.97 19.53 2.62
CA ALA A 179 -5.03 20.55 3.03
C ALA A 179 -3.58 20.05 3.03
N VAL A 180 -2.66 20.99 3.26
CA VAL A 180 -1.28 20.69 3.66
C VAL A 180 -1.20 20.78 5.18
N LEU A 181 -1.23 19.63 5.87
CA LEU A 181 -1.11 19.55 7.33
C LEU A 181 0.31 19.12 7.71
N VAL A 182 1.00 19.98 8.44
CA VAL A 182 2.41 19.80 8.83
C VAL A 182 2.53 19.93 10.33
N VAL A 183 3.12 18.92 10.98
CA VAL A 183 3.54 19.02 12.39
C VAL A 183 5.05 19.18 12.47
N LYS A 184 5.55 19.61 13.64
CA LYS A 184 6.99 19.72 13.89
C LYS A 184 7.68 18.36 13.84
N ASP A 185 8.99 18.37 13.62
CA ASP A 185 9.81 17.15 13.64
C ASP A 185 9.60 16.33 14.92
N GLY A 186 9.50 15.00 14.76
CA GLY A 186 9.28 14.05 15.84
C GLY A 186 7.84 13.99 16.36
N GLN A 187 6.91 14.77 15.79
CA GLN A 187 5.50 14.77 16.18
C GLN A 187 4.64 13.85 15.31
N GLU A 188 3.41 13.60 15.76
CA GLU A 188 2.47 12.68 15.10
C GLU A 188 1.32 13.41 14.44
N ILE A 189 0.85 12.89 13.29
CA ILE A 189 -0.49 13.14 12.75
C ILE A 189 -1.31 11.86 12.80
N LEU A 190 -2.48 11.90 13.44
CA LEU A 190 -3.44 10.79 13.44
C LEU A 190 -4.78 11.26 12.88
N LEU A 191 -5.27 10.62 11.83
CA LEU A 191 -6.62 10.80 11.31
C LEU A 191 -7.38 9.46 11.38
N ALA A 192 -8.34 9.36 12.28
CA ALA A 192 -8.99 8.08 12.60
C ALA A 192 -10.53 8.14 12.51
N GLY A 193 -11.12 7.22 11.77
CA GLY A 193 -12.56 6.97 11.75
C GLY A 193 -12.93 5.56 12.21
N GLY A 194 -14.21 5.38 12.48
CA GLY A 194 -14.77 4.10 12.92
C GLY A 194 -14.86 3.05 11.81
N PRO A 195 -15.31 1.83 12.14
CA PRO A 195 -15.38 0.71 11.21
C PRO A 195 -16.30 0.91 9.99
N LEU A 196 -17.19 1.89 10.05
CA LEU A 196 -18.08 2.26 8.94
C LEU A 196 -17.64 3.57 8.25
N ASP A 197 -16.68 4.30 8.84
CA ASP A 197 -16.31 5.62 8.39
C ASP A 197 -15.32 5.58 7.24
N THR A 198 -15.26 6.69 6.50
CA THR A 198 -14.26 6.89 5.46
C THR A 198 -13.25 7.96 5.88
N VAL A 199 -11.97 7.61 5.90
CA VAL A 199 -10.85 8.56 6.01
C VAL A 199 -10.24 8.72 4.62
N THR A 200 -10.16 9.95 4.11
CA THR A 200 -9.56 10.24 2.80
C THR A 200 -8.52 11.35 2.93
N SER A 201 -7.32 11.14 2.39
CA SER A 201 -6.34 12.21 2.19
C SER A 201 -6.06 12.40 0.71
N SER A 202 -6.45 13.55 0.18
CA SER A 202 -6.07 14.04 -1.15
C SER A 202 -5.11 15.24 -1.08
N GLY A 203 -4.93 15.82 0.12
CA GLY A 203 -3.92 16.83 0.40
C GLY A 203 -2.57 16.22 0.82
N THR A 204 -1.74 17.04 1.49
CA THR A 204 -0.43 16.62 2.01
C THR A 204 -0.46 16.45 3.52
N LEU A 205 0.15 15.38 4.02
CA LEU A 205 0.43 15.17 5.45
C LEU A 205 1.93 15.07 5.66
N THR A 206 2.51 15.86 6.57
CA THR A 206 3.95 15.86 6.85
C THR A 206 4.24 15.75 8.34
N ALA A 207 4.99 14.72 8.73
CA ALA A 207 5.42 14.46 10.10
C ALA A 207 6.84 13.86 10.13
N ASN A 208 7.83 14.66 9.73
CA ASN A 208 9.23 14.22 9.65
C ASN A 208 9.73 13.72 11.00
N ARG A 209 10.47 12.62 11.02
CA ARG A 209 11.04 11.93 12.19
C ARG A 209 9.99 11.48 13.22
N GLY A 210 8.72 11.59 12.86
CA GLY A 210 7.56 11.25 13.67
C GLY A 210 6.71 10.17 13.01
N SER A 211 5.40 10.31 13.12
CA SER A 211 4.47 9.28 12.64
C SER A 211 3.24 9.85 11.97
N ILE A 212 2.75 9.16 10.94
CA ILE A 212 1.44 9.43 10.33
C ILE A 212 0.59 8.17 10.40
N THR A 213 -0.57 8.26 11.05
CA THR A 213 -1.54 7.17 11.16
C THR A 213 -2.86 7.55 10.52
N LEU A 214 -3.29 6.76 9.52
CA LEU A 214 -4.64 6.80 8.98
C LEU A 214 -5.37 5.51 9.36
N SER A 215 -6.57 5.58 9.92
CA SER A 215 -7.33 4.36 10.27
C SER A 215 -8.84 4.51 10.09
N SER A 216 -9.53 3.63 9.37
CA SER A 216 -11.01 3.64 9.30
C SER A 216 -11.61 2.40 8.63
N GLY A 217 -12.94 2.28 8.59
CA GLY A 217 -13.64 1.27 7.79
C GLY A 217 -13.22 1.27 6.32
N THR A 218 -13.02 2.44 5.73
CA THR A 218 -12.39 2.59 4.43
C THR A 218 -11.37 3.73 4.47
N THR A 219 -10.12 3.47 4.11
CA THR A 219 -9.07 4.50 4.06
C THR A 219 -8.59 4.72 2.64
N LYS A 220 -8.55 5.99 2.20
CA LYS A 220 -8.19 6.37 0.83
C LYS A 220 -7.08 7.41 0.83
N VAL A 221 -6.06 7.22 -0.01
CA VAL A 221 -5.05 8.24 -0.31
C VAL A 221 -5.02 8.45 -1.82
N SER A 222 -5.42 9.64 -2.28
CA SER A 222 -5.68 9.89 -3.70
C SER A 222 -5.23 11.30 -4.09
N GLY A 223 -4.16 11.39 -4.88
CA GLY A 223 -3.73 12.65 -5.52
C GLY A 223 -2.97 13.60 -4.59
N GLY A 224 -2.47 13.08 -3.47
CA GLY A 224 -1.73 13.83 -2.45
C GLY A 224 -0.47 13.09 -1.97
N SER A 225 0.26 13.71 -1.04
CA SER A 225 1.52 13.18 -0.50
C SER A 225 1.44 12.93 1.01
N ILE A 226 1.92 11.80 1.48
CA ILE A 226 2.10 11.49 2.91
C ILE A 226 3.59 11.29 3.14
N GLN A 227 4.18 12.16 3.97
CA GLN A 227 5.62 12.22 4.17
C GLN A 227 5.97 12.17 5.67
N ALA A 228 6.76 11.17 6.05
CA ALA A 228 7.32 11.01 7.38
C ALA A 228 8.81 10.63 7.26
N ASP A 229 9.63 11.55 6.72
CA ASP A 229 11.07 11.31 6.52
C ASP A 229 11.76 11.09 7.87
N GLY A 230 12.45 9.97 8.04
CA GLY A 230 13.03 9.49 9.29
C GLY A 230 12.01 8.93 10.29
N GLY A 231 10.74 8.79 9.87
CA GLY A 231 9.59 8.38 10.68
C GLY A 231 8.83 7.20 10.07
N ASN A 232 7.57 7.01 10.46
CA ASN A 232 6.73 5.90 9.98
C ASN A 232 5.36 6.35 9.45
N ILE A 233 4.80 5.54 8.55
CA ILE A 233 3.44 5.68 8.04
C ILE A 233 2.67 4.39 8.30
N THR A 234 1.57 4.49 9.03
CA THR A 234 0.63 3.37 9.25
C THR A 234 -0.72 3.72 8.65
N ILE A 235 -1.18 2.90 7.72
CA ILE A 235 -2.55 2.98 7.18
C ILE A 235 -3.23 1.67 7.50
N SER A 236 -4.32 1.75 8.26
CA SER A 236 -5.07 0.56 8.67
C SER A 236 -6.54 0.75 8.38
N GLY A 237 -7.30 -0.33 8.22
CA GLY A 237 -8.73 -0.17 8.03
C GLY A 237 -9.46 -1.40 7.60
N GLY A 238 -10.72 -1.25 7.20
CA GLY A 238 -11.40 -2.27 6.43
C GLY A 238 -10.76 -2.32 5.04
N ASP A 239 -11.28 -1.55 4.10
CA ASP A 239 -10.70 -1.42 2.75
C ASP A 239 -9.68 -0.29 2.66
N ILE A 240 -8.54 -0.54 2.03
CA ILE A 240 -7.49 0.46 1.80
C ILE A 240 -7.35 0.71 0.30
N LYS A 241 -7.41 1.98 -0.12
CA LYS A 241 -7.21 2.39 -1.51
C LYS A 241 -6.13 3.47 -1.60
N ILE A 242 -4.99 3.14 -2.17
CA ILE A 242 -3.88 4.05 -2.38
C ILE A 242 -3.69 4.24 -3.88
N GLY A 243 -3.76 5.48 -4.34
CA GLY A 243 -3.69 5.76 -5.76
C GLY A 243 -4.68 6.80 -6.21
N SER A 244 -4.43 7.34 -7.40
CA SER A 244 -5.32 8.31 -8.02
C SER A 244 -5.47 8.06 -9.51
N ALA A 245 -6.65 8.40 -10.00
CA ALA A 245 -6.96 8.51 -11.43
C ALA A 245 -6.16 9.64 -12.09
N THR A 246 -5.93 10.73 -11.36
CA THR A 246 -5.26 11.95 -11.82
C THR A 246 -4.33 12.48 -10.74
N GLY A 247 -3.18 13.01 -11.14
CA GLY A 247 -2.17 13.52 -10.20
C GLY A 247 -1.42 12.40 -9.46
N ARG A 248 -0.32 12.80 -8.82
CA ARG A 248 0.56 11.89 -8.12
C ARG A 248 0.06 11.58 -6.71
N THR A 249 0.11 10.32 -6.33
CA THR A 249 0.01 9.87 -4.94
C THR A 249 1.39 9.46 -4.45
N MET A 250 1.83 9.92 -3.29
CA MET A 250 3.13 9.55 -2.74
C MET A 250 3.01 9.19 -1.27
N LEU A 251 3.60 8.08 -0.87
CA LEU A 251 3.85 7.78 0.54
C LEU A 251 5.36 7.64 0.70
N ARG A 252 5.96 8.43 1.59
CA ARG A 252 7.40 8.44 1.84
C ARG A 252 7.64 8.41 3.34
N ALA A 253 8.26 7.35 3.83
CA ALA A 253 8.61 7.19 5.23
C ALA A 253 10.10 6.91 5.40
N GLY A 254 10.56 6.75 6.64
CA GLY A 254 11.93 6.32 6.95
C GLY A 254 13.00 7.15 6.26
N ASN A 255 14.17 6.59 5.99
CA ASN A 255 15.30 7.34 5.45
C ASN A 255 15.33 7.27 3.91
N ALA A 256 14.16 7.37 3.27
CA ALA A 256 14.05 7.39 1.82
C ALA A 256 14.93 8.51 1.23
N GLN A 257 15.90 8.13 0.40
CA GLN A 257 16.66 9.06 -0.44
C GLN A 257 15.81 9.46 -1.65
N THR A 258 15.90 10.74 -2.03
CA THR A 258 15.25 11.27 -3.23
C THR A 258 15.81 10.58 -4.47
N LEU A 259 14.93 10.00 -5.29
CA LEU A 259 15.30 9.49 -6.60
C LEU A 259 15.63 10.64 -7.55
N SER A 260 16.91 10.76 -7.87
CA SER A 260 17.38 11.52 -9.03
C SER A 260 18.02 10.51 -9.99
N SER A 261 17.53 10.44 -11.22
CA SER A 261 18.11 9.56 -12.24
C SER A 261 18.84 10.39 -13.30
N ASN A 262 20.14 10.15 -13.46
CA ASN A 262 20.91 10.58 -14.65
C ASN A 262 20.96 9.48 -15.72
N SER A 263 20.12 8.44 -15.62
CA SER A 263 20.16 7.29 -16.54
C SER A 263 18.85 6.51 -16.59
N GLY A 264 17.75 7.17 -16.99
CA GLY A 264 16.53 6.52 -17.50
C GLY A 264 15.71 5.68 -16.52
N GLY A 265 15.88 5.88 -15.21
CA GLY A 265 15.24 5.06 -14.18
C GLY A 265 14.67 5.88 -13.04
N ILE A 266 13.37 6.16 -13.11
CA ILE A 266 12.52 6.74 -12.06
C ILE A 266 13.04 8.08 -11.52
N ASP A 267 12.43 9.17 -11.97
CA ASP A 267 12.61 10.49 -11.40
C ASP A 267 11.39 10.83 -10.51
N GLU A 268 11.61 11.11 -9.22
CA GLU A 268 10.56 11.59 -8.31
C GLU A 268 9.94 12.91 -8.79
N THR A 269 10.57 13.62 -9.72
CA THR A 269 10.04 14.82 -10.36
C THR A 269 9.26 14.54 -11.65
N ASP A 270 9.33 13.33 -12.22
CA ASP A 270 8.65 12.98 -13.48
C ASP A 270 7.11 12.95 -13.31
N PRO A 271 6.36 13.83 -13.99
CA PRO A 271 4.90 13.88 -13.93
C PRO A 271 4.20 12.59 -14.38
N ALA A 272 4.89 11.64 -15.03
CA ALA A 272 4.34 10.33 -15.40
C ALA A 272 4.29 9.31 -14.24
N SER A 273 5.02 9.56 -13.14
CA SER A 273 4.94 8.73 -11.93
C SER A 273 3.69 9.12 -11.12
N ASN A 274 2.66 8.27 -11.19
CA ASN A 274 1.35 8.54 -10.56
C ASN A 274 1.24 7.97 -9.14
N LEU A 275 2.04 6.95 -8.78
CA LEU A 275 2.06 6.41 -7.42
C LEU A 275 3.47 5.94 -6.99
N THR A 276 3.95 6.41 -5.85
CA THR A 276 5.25 6.02 -5.28
C THR A 276 5.16 5.74 -3.78
N LEU A 277 5.50 4.52 -3.35
CA LEU A 277 5.70 4.17 -1.94
C LEU A 277 7.19 3.97 -1.66
N LEU A 278 7.73 4.72 -0.69
CA LEU A 278 9.15 4.74 -0.34
C LEU A 278 9.37 4.36 1.12
N ASP A 279 10.22 3.34 1.33
CA ASP A 279 10.75 2.86 2.62
C ASP A 279 9.93 1.76 3.33
N SER A 280 10.66 0.99 4.14
CA SER A 280 10.17 -0.07 5.02
C SER A 280 9.28 0.40 6.17
N ALA A 281 9.33 1.68 6.51
CA ALA A 281 8.53 2.25 7.57
C ALA A 281 7.05 2.50 7.16
N ILE A 282 6.64 2.04 5.97
CA ILE A 282 5.24 2.05 5.50
C ILE A 282 4.57 0.71 5.82
N LYS A 283 3.49 0.75 6.59
CA LYS A 283 2.64 -0.40 6.91
C LYS A 283 1.20 -0.16 6.46
N LEU A 284 0.69 -0.99 5.56
CA LEU A 284 -0.72 -1.02 5.17
C LEU A 284 -1.37 -2.29 5.74
N THR A 285 -2.47 -2.17 6.50
CA THR A 285 -3.14 -3.31 7.15
C THR A 285 -4.65 -3.26 6.95
N ALA A 286 -5.18 -4.14 6.10
CA ALA A 286 -6.62 -4.29 5.89
C ALA A 286 -7.23 -5.32 6.84
N GLY A 287 -8.49 -5.11 7.17
CA GLY A 287 -9.29 -5.96 8.04
C GLY A 287 -9.64 -7.28 7.38
N GLU A 288 -10.28 -8.17 8.16
CA GLU A 288 -10.66 -9.49 7.69
C GLU A 288 -11.58 -9.46 6.47
N GLY A 289 -11.20 -10.18 5.41
CA GLY A 289 -11.94 -10.25 4.15
C GLY A 289 -11.97 -8.94 3.36
N LYS A 290 -11.07 -8.00 3.66
CA LYS A 290 -10.98 -6.68 3.01
C LYS A 290 -9.77 -6.55 2.12
N SER A 291 -9.81 -5.57 1.24
CA SER A 291 -8.80 -5.43 0.19
C SER A 291 -7.88 -4.23 0.42
N ILE A 292 -6.62 -4.41 0.02
CA ILE A 292 -5.68 -3.31 -0.22
C ILE A 292 -5.56 -3.14 -1.73
N GLU A 293 -5.97 -2.00 -2.25
CA GLU A 293 -5.82 -1.61 -3.65
C GLU A 293 -4.77 -0.51 -3.76
N VAL A 294 -3.71 -0.75 -4.54
CA VAL A 294 -2.61 0.18 -4.80
C VAL A 294 -2.56 0.40 -6.32
N PHE A 295 -3.03 1.56 -6.81
CA PHE A 295 -3.23 1.77 -8.25
C PHE A 295 -2.74 3.14 -8.76
N SER A 296 -2.46 3.21 -10.05
CA SER A 296 -2.03 4.43 -10.72
C SER A 296 -2.82 4.65 -12.00
N GLY A 297 -3.36 5.87 -12.18
CA GLY A 297 -4.11 6.26 -13.38
C GLY A 297 -5.54 5.72 -13.43
N THR A 298 -6.14 5.75 -14.62
CA THR A 298 -7.50 5.25 -14.88
C THR A 298 -7.47 3.94 -15.65
N ALA A 299 -8.62 3.27 -15.75
CA ALA A 299 -8.76 2.10 -16.62
C ALA A 299 -8.41 2.38 -18.10
N ALA A 300 -8.65 3.62 -18.57
CA ALA A 300 -8.36 4.05 -19.94
C ALA A 300 -6.93 4.60 -20.13
N ALA A 301 -6.29 5.05 -19.05
CA ALA A 301 -4.92 5.57 -19.04
C ALA A 301 -4.20 5.10 -17.77
N PRO A 302 -3.64 3.88 -17.77
CA PRO A 302 -2.89 3.35 -16.64
C PRO A 302 -1.65 4.20 -16.37
N GLY A 303 -1.39 4.49 -15.10
CA GLY A 303 -0.19 5.18 -14.65
C GLY A 303 0.90 4.22 -14.16
N THR A 304 2.05 4.76 -13.78
CA THR A 304 3.14 4.00 -13.15
C THR A 304 2.95 3.89 -11.64
N THR A 305 3.06 2.66 -11.09
CA THR A 305 3.10 2.37 -9.64
C THR A 305 4.49 1.86 -9.27
N ILE A 306 5.13 2.50 -8.28
CA ILE A 306 6.45 2.14 -7.76
C ILE A 306 6.34 1.79 -6.28
N LEU A 307 6.81 0.59 -5.92
CA LEU A 307 6.93 0.12 -4.55
C LEU A 307 8.42 -0.09 -4.25
N ARG A 308 9.01 0.77 -3.43
CA ARG A 308 10.44 0.72 -3.11
C ARG A 308 10.74 0.77 -1.62
N ALA A 309 11.47 -0.22 -1.11
CA ALA A 309 12.17 -0.10 0.17
C ALA A 309 13.51 0.60 -0.06
N ALA A 310 13.83 1.60 0.77
CA ALA A 310 15.02 2.41 0.56
C ALA A 310 16.32 1.63 0.85
N THR A 311 17.33 1.74 0.00
CA THR A 311 18.75 1.55 0.41
C THR A 311 19.69 2.24 -0.57
N VAL A 312 20.68 3.02 -0.10
CA VAL A 312 22.05 3.07 -0.67
C VAL A 312 23.06 3.49 0.41
N GLY A 313 24.00 2.60 0.75
CA GLY A 313 25.17 2.85 1.63
C GLY A 313 25.53 1.62 2.47
N SER A 314 26.76 1.09 2.33
CA SER A 314 27.36 -0.11 3.00
C SER A 314 26.50 -0.87 4.03
N VAL A 315 26.16 -2.11 3.67
CA VAL A 315 25.27 -3.07 4.33
C VAL A 315 25.68 -3.42 5.78
N ASN A 316 24.78 -3.21 6.74
CA ASN A 316 24.68 -4.05 7.94
C ASN A 316 23.55 -5.09 7.67
N PRO A 317 23.86 -6.40 7.60
CA PRO A 317 22.91 -7.45 7.17
C PRO A 317 21.86 -7.85 8.22
N ALA A 318 21.45 -6.94 9.11
CA ALA A 318 20.57 -7.23 10.24
C ALA A 318 19.25 -6.44 10.29
N ASP A 319 18.88 -5.63 9.28
CA ASP A 319 17.64 -4.85 9.30
C ASP A 319 16.64 -5.15 8.14
N PRO A 320 15.32 -5.17 8.40
CA PRO A 320 14.26 -5.55 7.49
C PRO A 320 13.80 -4.37 6.62
N ASN A 321 14.42 -4.19 5.46
CA ASN A 321 14.01 -3.17 4.50
C ASN A 321 12.74 -3.61 3.73
N SER A 322 11.54 -3.60 4.34
CA SER A 322 10.30 -3.95 3.63
C SER A 322 9.03 -3.13 3.76
N VAL A 323 8.37 -2.83 2.61
CA VAL A 323 6.98 -2.34 2.60
C VAL A 323 6.07 -3.50 3.00
N ASN A 324 5.29 -3.30 4.06
CA ASN A 324 4.43 -4.35 4.62
C ASN A 324 2.97 -4.12 4.21
N LEU A 325 2.45 -5.00 3.35
CA LEU A 325 1.04 -5.05 2.96
C LEU A 325 0.43 -6.31 3.56
N THR A 326 -0.53 -6.14 4.47
CA THR A 326 -1.11 -7.27 5.21
C THR A 326 -2.63 -7.22 5.17
N THR A 327 -3.26 -8.34 4.84
CA THR A 327 -4.69 -8.60 5.05
C THR A 327 -4.81 -9.75 6.04
N SER A 328 -5.57 -9.57 7.13
CA SER A 328 -5.75 -10.64 8.12
C SER A 328 -6.80 -11.66 7.68
N GLY A 329 -6.58 -12.96 7.93
CA GLY A 329 -7.59 -14.01 7.77
C GLY A 329 -7.79 -14.78 9.09
N GLY A 330 -9.02 -14.78 9.63
CA GLY A 330 -9.42 -15.76 10.64
C GLY A 330 -9.66 -17.11 9.98
N GLY A 331 -9.24 -18.21 10.62
CA GLY A 331 -9.39 -19.56 10.08
C GLY A 331 -10.83 -19.83 9.60
N GLY A 332 -11.00 -20.04 8.29
CA GLY A 332 -12.26 -20.46 7.67
C GLY A 332 -13.06 -19.41 6.90
N SER A 333 -12.70 -18.12 6.94
CA SER A 333 -13.38 -17.05 6.19
C SER A 333 -12.55 -16.58 4.98
N ALA A 334 -13.20 -16.10 3.92
CA ALA A 334 -12.54 -15.60 2.71
C ALA A 334 -11.49 -14.54 3.05
N GLY A 335 -10.20 -14.87 2.95
CA GLY A 335 -9.12 -13.91 3.16
C GLY A 335 -9.16 -12.75 2.17
N GLY A 336 -8.60 -11.61 2.59
CA GLY A 336 -8.56 -10.37 1.80
C GLY A 336 -7.69 -10.46 0.54
N SER A 337 -7.81 -9.47 -0.33
CA SER A 337 -7.02 -9.38 -1.57
C SER A 337 -6.07 -8.17 -1.55
N ILE A 338 -4.83 -8.35 -2.04
CA ILE A 338 -3.93 -7.24 -2.36
C ILE A 338 -3.90 -7.06 -3.87
N VAL A 339 -4.26 -5.88 -4.35
CA VAL A 339 -4.21 -5.51 -5.78
C VAL A 339 -3.16 -4.43 -5.96
N VAL A 340 -2.16 -4.69 -6.80
CA VAL A 340 -1.16 -3.69 -7.22
C VAL A 340 -1.28 -3.49 -8.73
N GLY A 341 -1.69 -2.29 -9.15
CA GLY A 341 -1.98 -1.93 -10.54
C GLY A 341 -3.42 -1.45 -10.78
N GLY A 342 -3.80 -1.25 -12.05
CA GLY A 342 -5.12 -0.72 -12.44
C GLY A 342 -6.26 -1.75 -12.41
N ALA A 343 -7.48 -1.32 -12.08
CA ALA A 343 -8.67 -2.17 -11.98
C ALA A 343 -9.41 -2.35 -13.32
N TRP A 344 -9.97 -3.55 -13.54
CA TRP A 344 -11.07 -3.80 -14.48
C TRP A 344 -12.08 -4.77 -13.86
N THR A 345 -13.37 -4.50 -14.13
CA THR A 345 -14.57 -5.11 -13.56
C THR A 345 -15.32 -5.94 -14.63
N SER A 346 -15.26 -7.27 -14.52
CA SER A 346 -16.04 -8.33 -15.24
C SER A 346 -15.27 -9.19 -16.26
N PRO A 347 -15.66 -10.47 -16.48
CA PRO A 347 -14.82 -11.48 -17.14
C PRO A 347 -15.08 -11.61 -18.65
N ILE A 348 -14.12 -11.20 -19.49
CA ILE A 348 -13.95 -11.55 -20.92
C ILE A 348 -12.44 -11.55 -21.22
N ASP A 349 -11.99 -12.35 -22.21
CA ASP A 349 -10.60 -12.41 -22.72
C ASP A 349 -9.96 -11.03 -22.95
N ILE A 350 -8.80 -10.78 -22.34
CA ILE A 350 -8.10 -9.48 -22.40
C ILE A 350 -6.60 -9.67 -22.66
N GLU A 351 -6.16 -9.07 -23.77
CA GLU A 351 -4.81 -8.57 -24.01
C GLU A 351 -4.69 -7.19 -23.34
N THR A 352 -3.69 -6.96 -22.47
CA THR A 352 -3.52 -5.68 -21.76
C THR A 352 -2.32 -4.88 -22.30
N ARG A 353 -2.23 -3.56 -22.06
CA ARG A 353 -1.00 -2.72 -22.28
C ARG A 353 -0.70 -1.82 -21.06
N SER A 354 0.34 -2.10 -20.25
CA SER A 354 0.85 -1.26 -19.14
C SER A 354 2.38 -1.41 -19.07
N SER A 355 3.17 -0.34 -18.95
CA SER A 355 4.59 -0.38 -19.34
C SER A 355 5.63 -0.70 -18.24
N LYS A 356 5.35 -0.64 -16.92
CA LYS A 356 6.33 -1.05 -15.87
C LYS A 356 5.71 -1.15 -14.46
N THR A 357 5.86 -2.29 -13.78
CA THR A 357 5.58 -2.44 -12.33
C THR A 357 6.79 -3.11 -11.67
N THR A 358 7.54 -2.35 -10.89
CA THR A 358 8.76 -2.84 -10.22
C THR A 358 8.47 -3.12 -8.74
N LEU A 359 8.70 -4.36 -8.31
CA LEU A 359 8.68 -4.79 -6.91
C LEU A 359 10.13 -4.99 -6.46
N SER A 360 10.63 -4.11 -5.58
CA SER A 360 12.02 -4.19 -5.13
C SER A 360 12.15 -4.86 -3.76
N THR A 361 13.41 -5.19 -3.44
CA THR A 361 13.90 -5.99 -2.31
C THR A 361 13.13 -5.77 -1.01
N GLY A 362 12.67 -6.85 -0.38
CA GLY A 362 11.88 -6.79 0.84
C GLY A 362 10.51 -6.14 0.59
N THR A 363 9.60 -6.76 -0.15
CA THR A 363 8.18 -6.36 -0.05
C THR A 363 7.45 -7.55 0.54
N PHE A 364 6.87 -7.39 1.74
CA PHE A 364 6.13 -8.45 2.41
C PHE A 364 4.65 -8.29 2.07
N LEU A 365 4.14 -9.21 1.24
CA LEU A 365 2.73 -9.29 0.86
C LEU A 365 2.11 -10.49 1.58
N ASP A 366 1.22 -10.24 2.52
CA ASP A 366 0.51 -11.27 3.29
C ASP A 366 -1.00 -11.15 3.03
N ALA A 367 -1.50 -11.98 2.11
CA ALA A 367 -2.91 -12.04 1.75
C ALA A 367 -3.28 -13.42 1.19
N LYS A 368 -4.58 -13.73 1.21
CA LYS A 368 -5.10 -14.95 0.57
C LYS A 368 -4.91 -14.91 -0.94
N ASP A 369 -5.21 -13.76 -1.55
CA ASP A 369 -5.07 -13.53 -2.99
C ASP A 369 -4.23 -12.28 -3.26
N ILE A 370 -3.21 -12.40 -4.13
CA ILE A 370 -2.41 -11.27 -4.62
C ILE A 370 -2.62 -11.12 -6.13
N TYR A 371 -3.07 -9.94 -6.55
CA TYR A 371 -3.23 -9.57 -7.96
C TYR A 371 -2.22 -8.48 -8.33
N ILE A 372 -1.21 -8.83 -9.11
CA ILE A 372 -0.31 -7.86 -9.76
C ILE A 372 -0.75 -7.76 -11.22
N ARG A 373 -1.33 -6.62 -11.62
CA ARG A 373 -1.80 -6.40 -13.00
C ARG A 373 -0.81 -5.49 -13.73
N SER A 374 0.17 -6.10 -14.40
CA SER A 374 1.21 -5.40 -15.16
C SER A 374 1.48 -6.05 -16.52
N LEU A 375 1.98 -5.26 -17.48
CA LEU A 375 2.59 -5.72 -18.75
C LEU A 375 3.99 -5.17 -18.98
N GLY A 376 4.58 -4.68 -17.89
CA GLY A 376 5.98 -4.36 -17.85
C GLY A 376 6.74 -5.39 -17.03
N GLU A 377 8.04 -5.25 -17.12
CA GLU A 377 9.04 -6.01 -16.38
C GLU A 377 8.77 -5.99 -14.86
N ILE A 378 8.55 -7.17 -14.27
CA ILE A 378 8.68 -7.38 -12.83
C ILE A 378 10.16 -7.66 -12.56
N LYS A 379 10.86 -6.67 -12.02
CA LYS A 379 12.30 -6.73 -11.72
C LYS A 379 12.51 -6.82 -10.20
N ASP A 380 13.15 -7.90 -9.74
CA ASP A 380 13.63 -8.08 -8.36
C ASP A 380 15.14 -7.80 -8.31
N ASP A 381 15.53 -6.69 -7.69
CA ASP A 381 16.93 -6.25 -7.57
C ASP A 381 17.58 -6.67 -6.22
N SER A 382 17.13 -7.78 -5.61
CA SER A 382 17.63 -8.22 -4.29
C SER A 382 19.00 -8.88 -4.35
N GLN A 383 20.02 -8.20 -3.81
CA GLN A 383 21.30 -8.81 -3.51
C GLN A 383 21.28 -9.47 -2.13
N LYS A 384 21.44 -10.81 -2.16
CA LYS A 384 21.76 -11.76 -1.07
C LYS A 384 20.57 -12.49 -0.41
N ASN A 385 20.50 -13.80 -0.70
CA ASN A 385 19.62 -14.88 -0.20
C ASN A 385 18.11 -14.58 -0.17
N GLY A 386 17.42 -14.86 -1.29
CA GLY A 386 15.97 -14.68 -1.42
C GLY A 386 15.29 -15.80 -2.21
N SER A 387 14.12 -16.21 -1.73
CA SER A 387 13.14 -17.03 -2.45
C SER A 387 12.01 -16.10 -2.90
N THR A 388 11.65 -16.14 -4.18
CA THR A 388 10.45 -15.45 -4.69
C THR A 388 9.29 -16.44 -4.68
N ASN A 389 8.25 -16.17 -3.90
CA ASN A 389 6.99 -16.94 -3.92
C ASN A 389 5.86 -16.01 -4.38
N THR A 390 5.24 -16.31 -5.52
CA THR A 390 4.03 -15.63 -5.99
C THR A 390 2.89 -16.62 -6.05
N THR A 391 1.79 -16.37 -5.34
CA THR A 391 0.57 -17.19 -5.39
C THR A 391 -0.58 -16.35 -5.95
N ALA A 392 -1.21 -16.78 -7.05
CA ALA A 392 -2.30 -16.04 -7.70
C ALA A 392 -3.39 -16.96 -8.28
N ALA A 393 -4.62 -16.49 -8.46
CA ALA A 393 -5.63 -17.26 -9.21
C ALA A 393 -5.33 -17.34 -10.71
N SER A 394 -4.45 -16.51 -11.25
CA SER A 394 -3.88 -16.64 -12.60
C SER A 394 -2.59 -15.83 -12.65
N LEU A 395 -1.58 -16.35 -13.34
CA LEU A 395 -0.27 -15.71 -13.47
C LEU A 395 0.09 -15.58 -14.95
N SER A 396 0.10 -14.35 -15.48
CA SER A 396 0.51 -14.08 -16.86
C SER A 396 1.68 -13.11 -16.90
N LEU A 397 2.79 -13.50 -17.55
CA LEU A 397 3.98 -12.63 -17.72
C LEU A 397 4.28 -12.45 -19.22
N SER A 398 4.52 -11.21 -19.64
CA SER A 398 4.77 -10.87 -21.05
C SER A 398 6.19 -10.35 -21.34
N ARG A 399 6.85 -9.78 -20.34
CA ARG A 399 8.27 -9.39 -20.31
C ARG A 399 8.75 -9.40 -18.87
N ALA A 400 9.84 -10.10 -18.58
CA ALA A 400 10.49 -10.14 -17.28
C ALA A 400 11.95 -10.53 -17.49
N ASP A 401 12.90 -9.81 -16.91
CA ASP A 401 14.28 -10.26 -16.85
C ASP A 401 14.56 -10.71 -15.42
N LEU A 402 14.82 -12.01 -15.24
CA LEU A 402 15.26 -12.57 -13.96
C LEU A 402 16.75 -12.93 -14.10
N ALA A 403 17.62 -11.95 -13.83
CA ALA A 403 19.07 -12.16 -13.82
C ALA A 403 19.58 -12.26 -12.37
N ASN A 404 20.23 -13.37 -12.02
CA ASN A 404 20.90 -13.53 -10.72
C ASN A 404 22.42 -13.64 -10.90
N THR A 405 23.13 -12.53 -10.73
CA THR A 405 24.60 -12.48 -10.79
C THR A 405 25.20 -12.79 -9.41
N ARG A 406 25.32 -14.10 -9.13
CA ARG A 406 26.11 -14.74 -8.05
C ARG A 406 25.71 -14.49 -6.59
N PRO A 407 25.10 -15.50 -5.93
CA PRO A 407 25.20 -15.64 -4.47
C PRO A 407 25.55 -17.07 -4.00
N SER A 408 26.23 -17.12 -2.84
CA SER A 408 26.44 -18.31 -2.02
C SER A 408 25.18 -18.62 -1.19
N GLY A 409 24.41 -19.64 -1.59
CA GLY A 409 23.21 -20.10 -0.88
C GLY A 409 22.18 -20.72 -1.82
N GLY A 410 21.38 -21.68 -1.35
CA GLY A 410 20.38 -22.39 -2.15
C GLY A 410 19.13 -21.57 -2.45
N ASN A 411 19.00 -21.04 -3.66
CA ASN A 411 17.84 -20.24 -4.07
C ASN A 411 16.71 -21.11 -4.66
N THR A 412 15.46 -20.84 -4.25
CA THR A 412 14.25 -21.44 -4.83
C THR A 412 13.30 -20.36 -5.33
N TYR A 413 12.99 -20.38 -6.62
CA TYR A 413 11.99 -19.54 -7.27
C TYR A 413 10.70 -20.36 -7.43
N SER A 414 9.58 -19.92 -6.85
CA SER A 414 8.30 -20.61 -6.98
C SER A 414 7.19 -19.68 -7.45
N PHE A 415 6.54 -20.09 -8.53
CA PHE A 415 5.39 -19.43 -9.11
C PHE A 415 4.20 -20.39 -8.99
N GLU A 416 3.18 -20.04 -8.22
CA GLU A 416 2.01 -20.87 -7.99
C GLU A 416 0.73 -20.15 -8.41
N ALA A 417 -0.12 -20.84 -9.18
CA ALA A 417 -1.42 -20.39 -9.60
C ALA A 417 -2.53 -21.29 -9.05
N THR A 418 -3.31 -20.81 -8.08
CA THR A 418 -4.35 -21.57 -7.36
C THR A 418 -5.68 -20.82 -7.36
N GLY A 419 -6.79 -21.49 -7.68
CA GLY A 419 -8.13 -20.89 -7.60
C GLY A 419 -9.27 -21.92 -7.67
N GLU A 420 -10.51 -21.51 -7.40
CA GLU A 420 -11.72 -22.34 -7.51
C GLU A 420 -12.46 -22.05 -8.82
N GLY A 421 -12.93 -23.08 -9.52
CA GLY A 421 -13.60 -22.97 -10.83
C GLY A 421 -12.80 -23.55 -12.03
N PRO A 422 -13.45 -23.75 -13.18
CA PRO A 422 -12.88 -24.49 -14.31
C PRO A 422 -11.77 -23.73 -15.07
N ASN A 423 -11.64 -22.41 -14.88
CA ASN A 423 -10.65 -21.56 -15.57
C ASN A 423 -9.71 -20.81 -14.59
N SER A 424 -9.66 -21.19 -13.31
CA SER A 424 -8.82 -20.54 -12.31
C SER A 424 -7.60 -21.39 -11.93
N GLY A 425 -6.48 -20.72 -11.70
CA GLY A 425 -5.18 -21.28 -11.36
C GLY A 425 -4.36 -21.69 -12.59
N PHE A 426 -4.19 -20.83 -13.60
CA PHE A 426 -3.33 -21.10 -14.76
C PHE A 426 -2.08 -20.19 -14.79
N ILE A 427 -1.03 -20.63 -15.49
CA ILE A 427 0.20 -19.85 -15.74
C ILE A 427 0.37 -19.64 -17.24
N ASN A 428 0.56 -18.40 -17.70
CA ASN A 428 0.81 -18.08 -19.10
C ASN A 428 2.01 -17.13 -19.26
N LEU A 429 3.12 -17.64 -19.79
CA LEU A 429 4.33 -16.86 -20.04
C LEU A 429 4.48 -16.69 -21.56
N LYS A 430 4.33 -15.48 -22.10
CA LYS A 430 4.36 -15.22 -23.55
C LYS A 430 5.20 -14.00 -23.89
N PHE A 431 6.30 -14.19 -24.62
CA PHE A 431 7.22 -13.12 -25.00
C PHE A 431 7.13 -12.84 -26.51
N ASP A 432 7.25 -11.58 -26.93
CA ASP A 432 7.18 -11.20 -28.35
C ASP A 432 8.50 -11.48 -29.08
N SER A 433 8.45 -12.20 -30.21
CA SER A 433 9.56 -12.21 -31.17
C SER A 433 9.50 -10.92 -31.99
N CYS A 434 10.34 -9.93 -31.67
CA CYS A 434 10.45 -8.75 -32.51
C CYS A 434 11.09 -9.15 -33.86
N VAL A 435 10.38 -8.91 -34.96
CA VAL A 435 10.97 -9.00 -36.32
C VAL A 435 11.51 -7.61 -36.65
N ALA A 436 12.84 -7.54 -36.79
CA ALA A 436 13.65 -6.36 -37.13
C ALA A 436 13.04 -5.46 -38.25
N PRO A 437 13.34 -4.14 -38.29
CA PRO A 437 14.61 -3.52 -37.91
C PRO A 437 14.52 -2.63 -36.67
N CYS A 438 14.85 -3.20 -35.52
CA CYS A 438 15.32 -2.46 -34.36
C CYS A 438 16.66 -3.09 -33.98
N GLY A 439 17.74 -2.31 -33.91
CA GLY A 439 19.12 -2.77 -33.73
C GLY A 439 19.46 -3.27 -32.32
N VAL A 440 18.57 -4.00 -31.67
CA VAL A 440 18.81 -4.72 -30.40
C VAL A 440 18.23 -6.13 -30.53
N SER A 441 18.98 -7.11 -30.01
CA SER A 441 18.74 -8.56 -30.13
C SER A 441 17.29 -8.98 -29.79
N PRO A 442 16.71 -9.98 -30.48
CA PRO A 442 15.39 -10.54 -30.15
C PRO A 442 15.51 -11.36 -28.86
N ASP A 443 15.58 -10.70 -27.71
CA ASP A 443 15.93 -11.41 -26.47
C ASP A 443 14.71 -12.17 -25.90
N PRO A 444 14.77 -13.51 -25.80
CA PRO A 444 13.76 -14.31 -25.10
C PRO A 444 13.74 -13.96 -23.60
N PHE A 445 12.73 -14.43 -22.86
CA PHE A 445 12.81 -14.46 -21.39
C PHE A 445 14.00 -15.30 -20.98
N VAL A 446 15.12 -14.69 -20.62
CA VAL A 446 16.34 -15.41 -20.22
C VAL A 446 16.47 -15.36 -18.71
N VAL A 447 16.32 -16.52 -18.07
CA VAL A 447 16.65 -16.68 -16.65
C VAL A 447 17.90 -17.52 -16.55
N ASN A 448 19.01 -16.91 -16.12
CA ASN A 448 20.23 -17.63 -15.78
C ASN A 448 20.38 -17.63 -14.26
N LEU A 449 20.18 -18.79 -13.64
CA LEU A 449 20.39 -18.95 -12.21
C LEU A 449 21.79 -19.52 -11.96
N LEU A 450 22.64 -18.74 -11.30
CA LEU A 450 23.97 -19.14 -10.82
C LEU A 450 23.93 -19.24 -9.28
N SER A 451 23.96 -20.44 -8.68
CA SER A 451 23.99 -20.59 -7.21
C SER A 451 24.98 -21.64 -6.70
N GLY A 452 25.48 -21.42 -5.47
CA GLY A 452 26.41 -22.31 -4.75
C GLY A 452 25.77 -23.56 -4.13
N GLU A 453 24.44 -23.60 -3.97
CA GLU A 453 23.66 -24.77 -3.55
C GLU A 453 22.37 -24.87 -4.41
N ALA A 454 21.95 -26.08 -4.74
CA ALA A 454 20.90 -26.46 -5.71
C ALA A 454 19.88 -25.36 -6.06
N ALA A 455 20.07 -24.67 -7.20
CA ALA A 455 19.08 -23.74 -7.73
C ALA A 455 17.80 -24.51 -8.10
N LYS A 456 16.65 -24.05 -7.59
CA LYS A 456 15.34 -24.64 -7.90
C LYS A 456 14.40 -23.61 -8.52
N MET A 457 13.70 -24.00 -9.57
CA MET A 457 12.59 -23.26 -10.15
C MET A 457 11.36 -24.15 -10.16
N ARG A 458 10.21 -23.61 -9.72
CA ARG A 458 8.93 -24.30 -9.73
C ARG A 458 7.84 -23.41 -10.32
N PHE A 459 7.06 -23.98 -11.23
CA PHE A 459 5.80 -23.44 -11.71
C PHE A 459 4.70 -24.44 -11.35
N LYS A 460 3.68 -24.02 -10.64
CA LYS A 460 2.55 -24.88 -10.26
C LYS A 460 1.23 -24.20 -10.59
N ALA A 461 0.31 -24.91 -11.20
CA ALA A 461 -0.98 -24.38 -11.61
C ALA A 461 -2.07 -25.42 -11.33
N ARG A 462 -3.28 -24.97 -10.99
CA ARG A 462 -4.46 -25.84 -11.02
C ARG A 462 -4.84 -26.25 -12.44
N ASN A 463 -4.79 -25.33 -13.40
CA ASN A 463 -5.19 -25.51 -14.79
C ASN A 463 -3.95 -25.38 -15.70
N ASP A 464 -4.11 -24.85 -16.92
CA ASP A 464 -3.06 -24.88 -17.95
C ASP A 464 -1.81 -24.08 -17.58
N ILE A 465 -0.65 -24.55 -18.06
CA ILE A 465 0.62 -23.81 -18.07
C ILE A 465 1.06 -23.66 -19.53
N THR A 466 1.21 -22.43 -20.01
CA THR A 466 1.66 -22.15 -21.39
C THR A 466 2.89 -21.27 -21.39
N PHE A 467 3.96 -21.70 -22.05
CA PHE A 467 5.19 -20.96 -22.27
C PHE A 467 5.35 -20.70 -23.77
N THR A 468 5.64 -19.46 -24.16
CA THR A 468 5.88 -19.05 -25.55
C THR A 468 7.09 -18.12 -25.61
N ASN A 469 8.12 -18.48 -26.37
CA ASN A 469 9.39 -17.73 -26.47
C ASN A 469 10.12 -17.59 -25.12
N VAL A 470 10.12 -18.66 -24.30
CA VAL A 470 10.70 -18.67 -22.95
C VAL A 470 12.04 -19.41 -22.94
N SER A 471 13.12 -18.83 -22.41
CA SER A 471 14.44 -19.48 -22.30
C SER A 471 14.96 -19.51 -20.86
N ILE A 472 14.76 -20.61 -20.14
CA ILE A 472 15.20 -20.73 -18.75
C ILE A 472 16.41 -21.65 -18.65
N LYS A 473 17.44 -21.20 -17.94
CA LYS A 473 18.63 -21.98 -17.61
C LYS A 473 18.91 -21.96 -16.10
N VAL A 474 18.88 -23.14 -15.51
CA VAL A 474 19.23 -23.40 -14.12
C VAL A 474 20.60 -24.07 -14.11
N GLU A 475 21.65 -23.40 -13.62
CA GLU A 475 23.02 -23.91 -13.67
C GLU A 475 23.78 -23.77 -12.34
N ARG A 476 24.86 -24.54 -12.16
CA ARG A 476 25.76 -24.47 -10.99
C ARG A 476 27.20 -24.17 -11.42
N GLU A 477 27.95 -23.46 -10.57
CA GLU A 477 29.36 -23.08 -10.83
C GLU A 477 30.40 -24.10 -10.31
N GLN A 478 30.17 -24.85 -9.20
CA GLN A 478 31.17 -25.79 -8.60
C GLN A 478 30.56 -26.89 -7.68
N GLY A 479 30.58 -28.21 -7.96
CA GLY A 479 30.24 -29.30 -7.00
C GLY A 479 28.90 -30.08 -7.21
N ASN A 480 28.67 -31.15 -6.45
CA ASN A 480 27.76 -32.30 -6.76
C ASN A 480 26.22 -32.14 -6.66
N ASN A 481 25.63 -30.96 -6.39
CA ASN A 481 24.16 -30.84 -6.25
C ASN A 481 23.47 -30.19 -7.47
N ALA A 482 22.43 -30.85 -7.96
CA ALA A 482 21.61 -30.55 -9.15
C ALA A 482 20.86 -29.22 -9.14
N GLY A 483 20.79 -28.54 -10.29
CA GLY A 483 19.72 -27.59 -10.59
C GLY A 483 18.40 -28.33 -10.87
N SER A 484 17.27 -27.81 -10.40
CA SER A 484 15.94 -28.41 -10.61
C SER A 484 14.97 -27.42 -11.20
N PHE A 485 14.24 -27.84 -12.24
CA PHE A 485 13.18 -27.10 -12.87
C PHE A 485 11.90 -27.96 -12.89
N ASN A 486 10.84 -27.51 -12.22
CA ASN A 486 9.59 -28.27 -12.06
C ASN A 486 8.39 -27.46 -12.59
N ILE A 487 7.60 -28.04 -13.48
CA ILE A 487 6.31 -27.52 -13.94
C ILE A 487 5.23 -28.54 -13.58
N GLU A 488 4.19 -28.09 -12.88
CA GLU A 488 3.11 -28.94 -12.42
C GLU A 488 1.76 -28.29 -12.72
N SER A 489 0.91 -29.01 -13.46
CA SER A 489 -0.50 -28.68 -13.66
C SER A 489 -1.36 -29.78 -13.03
N ASP A 490 -2.23 -29.41 -12.07
CA ASP A 490 -3.04 -30.39 -11.33
C ASP A 490 -4.23 -30.93 -12.15
N ALA A 491 -4.88 -30.06 -12.93
CA ALA A 491 -6.12 -30.30 -13.67
C ALA A 491 -6.09 -29.77 -15.12
N GLY A 492 -4.92 -29.35 -15.64
CA GLY A 492 -4.76 -28.80 -16.99
C GLY A 492 -3.60 -29.40 -17.79
N ASN A 493 -3.24 -28.71 -18.87
CA ASN A 493 -2.20 -29.07 -19.82
C ASN A 493 -0.93 -28.24 -19.62
N ILE A 494 0.20 -28.72 -20.12
CA ILE A 494 1.44 -27.95 -20.21
C ILE A 494 1.80 -27.79 -21.69
N THR A 495 1.99 -26.56 -22.16
CA THR A 495 2.31 -26.25 -23.56
C THR A 495 3.55 -25.36 -23.62
N LEU A 496 4.56 -25.77 -24.38
CA LEU A 496 5.76 -24.98 -24.64
C LEU A 496 5.86 -24.74 -26.14
N VAL A 497 6.02 -23.47 -26.53
CA VAL A 497 6.18 -23.03 -27.92
C VAL A 497 7.44 -22.17 -28.01
N ASN A 498 8.35 -22.47 -28.94
CA ASN A 498 9.60 -21.72 -29.12
C ASN A 498 10.39 -21.53 -27.81
N SER A 499 10.34 -22.50 -26.89
CA SER A 499 10.83 -22.33 -25.53
C SER A 499 11.96 -23.30 -25.22
N LYS A 500 12.98 -22.86 -24.49
CA LYS A 500 14.13 -23.64 -24.06
C LYS A 500 14.19 -23.71 -22.54
N LEU A 501 14.25 -24.91 -21.99
CA LEU A 501 14.43 -25.16 -20.57
C LEU A 501 15.69 -25.99 -20.37
N GLU A 502 16.63 -25.48 -19.60
CA GLU A 502 17.92 -26.11 -19.35
C GLU A 502 18.17 -26.23 -17.85
N ALA A 503 18.50 -27.44 -17.38
CA ALA A 503 18.93 -27.69 -16.01
C ALA A 503 20.28 -28.43 -16.03
N SER A 504 21.36 -27.72 -15.74
CA SER A 504 22.73 -28.23 -15.84
C SER A 504 23.36 -28.49 -14.46
N GLY A 505 24.14 -29.58 -14.37
CA GLY A 505 24.82 -30.05 -13.16
C GLY A 505 24.62 -31.54 -12.88
N SER A 506 25.39 -32.09 -11.93
CA SER A 506 25.23 -33.50 -11.51
C SER A 506 23.82 -33.75 -10.98
N VAL A 507 23.08 -34.71 -11.56
CA VAL A 507 21.69 -35.05 -11.17
C VAL A 507 20.68 -33.92 -11.49
N GLY A 508 21.01 -32.97 -12.38
CA GLY A 508 20.10 -31.90 -12.84
C GLY A 508 18.72 -32.44 -13.22
N SER A 509 17.61 -31.78 -12.86
CA SER A 509 16.28 -32.32 -13.12
C SER A 509 15.33 -31.35 -13.80
N ILE A 510 14.66 -31.80 -14.86
CA ILE A 510 13.49 -31.16 -15.44
C ILE A 510 12.30 -32.08 -15.20
N THR A 511 11.28 -31.60 -14.49
CA THR A 511 10.04 -32.35 -14.29
C THR A 511 8.88 -31.56 -14.86
N LEU A 512 8.13 -32.16 -15.79
CA LEU A 512 6.86 -31.65 -16.29
C LEU A 512 5.77 -32.63 -15.87
N SER A 513 4.76 -32.18 -15.13
CA SER A 513 3.69 -33.05 -14.62
C SER A 513 2.32 -32.45 -14.88
N ALA A 514 1.57 -33.00 -15.84
CA ALA A 514 0.17 -32.70 -16.07
C ALA A 514 -0.70 -33.80 -15.43
N LYS A 515 -1.04 -33.63 -14.15
CA LYS A 515 -1.59 -34.67 -13.26
C LYS A 515 -3.06 -34.98 -13.46
N TYR A 516 -3.74 -34.30 -14.39
CA TYR A 516 -5.16 -34.47 -14.55
C TYR A 516 -5.53 -35.84 -15.11
N ALA A 517 -6.13 -36.69 -14.27
CA ALA A 517 -6.48 -38.07 -14.62
C ALA A 517 -7.28 -38.11 -15.94
N SER A 518 -6.76 -38.82 -16.95
CA SER A 518 -7.29 -39.03 -18.32
C SER A 518 -7.24 -37.87 -19.32
N LYS A 519 -6.84 -36.65 -18.93
CA LYS A 519 -6.85 -35.47 -19.83
C LYS A 519 -5.59 -34.61 -19.85
N GLY A 520 -4.71 -34.71 -18.85
CA GLY A 520 -3.47 -33.93 -18.81
C GLY A 520 -2.57 -34.23 -20.02
N LYS A 521 -2.36 -33.24 -20.89
CA LYS A 521 -1.48 -33.30 -22.07
C LYS A 521 -0.26 -32.40 -21.87
N ILE A 522 0.90 -32.88 -22.32
CA ILE A 522 2.11 -32.08 -22.45
C ILE A 522 2.44 -31.92 -23.94
N THR A 523 2.61 -30.68 -24.41
CA THR A 523 2.91 -30.36 -25.81
C THR A 523 4.18 -29.50 -25.90
N LEU A 524 5.14 -29.94 -26.70
CA LEU A 524 6.34 -29.17 -27.06
C LEU A 524 6.29 -28.88 -28.57
N GLU A 525 6.34 -27.60 -28.95
CA GLU A 525 6.45 -27.13 -30.33
C GLU A 525 7.66 -26.21 -30.48
N ASN A 526 8.57 -26.53 -31.39
CA ASN A 526 9.83 -25.79 -31.57
C ASN A 526 10.57 -25.48 -30.24
N SER A 527 10.56 -26.44 -29.30
CA SER A 527 11.01 -26.23 -27.92
C SER A 527 12.09 -27.24 -27.51
N GLU A 528 12.94 -26.86 -26.56
CA GLU A 528 14.06 -27.67 -26.06
C GLU A 528 13.94 -27.93 -24.56
N LEU A 529 14.02 -29.19 -24.13
CA LEU A 529 14.28 -29.58 -22.75
C LEU A 529 15.66 -30.20 -22.67
N ASN A 530 16.56 -29.62 -21.89
CA ASN A 530 17.94 -30.07 -21.82
C ASN A 530 18.42 -30.24 -20.38
N THR A 531 18.92 -31.43 -20.05
CA THR A 531 19.77 -31.62 -18.88
C THR A 531 21.18 -31.97 -19.34
N SER A 532 22.17 -31.33 -18.74
CA SER A 532 23.55 -31.52 -19.16
C SER A 532 24.52 -31.58 -17.97
N ASN A 533 25.53 -32.42 -18.10
CA ASN A 533 26.65 -32.45 -17.17
C ASN A 533 27.97 -32.60 -17.92
N ASN A 534 28.95 -31.81 -17.49
CA ASN A 534 30.31 -31.81 -18.03
C ASN A 534 31.31 -32.55 -17.12
N THR A 535 30.82 -33.33 -16.17
CA THR A 535 31.61 -34.17 -15.26
C THR A 535 31.24 -35.65 -15.42
N SER A 536 31.99 -36.57 -14.79
CA SER A 536 31.73 -38.02 -14.87
C SER A 536 30.44 -38.50 -14.19
N ALA A 537 29.71 -37.62 -13.52
CA ALA A 537 28.41 -37.91 -12.93
C ALA A 537 27.29 -37.96 -14.00
N ILE A 538 26.13 -38.51 -13.64
CA ILE A 538 24.97 -38.64 -14.55
C ILE A 538 24.43 -37.25 -14.94
N ALA A 539 24.15 -37.05 -16.24
CA ALA A 539 23.69 -35.79 -16.86
C ALA A 539 22.47 -35.13 -16.22
N GLY A 540 21.62 -35.94 -15.60
CA GLY A 540 20.36 -35.47 -15.04
C GLY A 540 19.17 -36.37 -15.40
N PHE A 541 18.00 -35.90 -15.02
CA PHE A 541 16.72 -36.57 -15.14
C PHE A 541 15.71 -35.64 -15.80
N ILE A 542 15.10 -36.10 -16.88
CA ILE A 542 13.91 -35.46 -17.45
C ILE A 542 12.74 -36.40 -17.18
N SER A 543 11.75 -35.93 -16.44
CA SER A 543 10.50 -36.66 -16.18
C SER A 543 9.34 -35.89 -16.76
N ILE A 544 8.63 -36.53 -17.69
CA ILE A 544 7.42 -36.02 -18.31
C ILE A 544 6.30 -36.95 -17.83
N ASN A 545 5.38 -36.42 -17.03
CA ASN A 545 4.27 -37.18 -16.47
C ASN A 545 2.97 -36.62 -17.05
N SER A 546 2.41 -37.27 -18.06
CA SER A 546 1.13 -36.89 -18.68
C SER A 546 0.38 -38.11 -19.22
N ASN A 547 -0.89 -37.92 -19.56
CA ASN A 547 -1.66 -38.97 -20.27
C ASN A 547 -1.33 -38.98 -21.76
N ALA A 548 -0.98 -37.81 -22.30
CA ALA A 548 -0.58 -37.64 -23.69
C ALA A 548 0.64 -36.71 -23.77
N PHE A 549 1.61 -37.08 -24.59
CA PHE A 549 2.80 -36.29 -24.87
C PHE A 549 2.95 -36.07 -26.38
N SER A 550 3.13 -34.80 -26.78
CA SER A 550 3.29 -34.40 -28.18
C SER A 550 4.59 -33.63 -28.35
N LEU A 551 5.44 -34.10 -29.26
CA LEU A 551 6.74 -33.50 -29.59
C LEU A 551 6.74 -33.12 -31.08
N LYS A 552 6.76 -31.82 -31.39
CA LYS A 552 6.81 -31.29 -32.76
C LYS A 552 7.99 -30.34 -32.90
N GLU A 553 8.89 -30.64 -33.83
CA GLU A 553 10.09 -29.80 -34.10
C GLU A 553 10.88 -29.46 -32.82
N SER A 554 10.82 -30.35 -31.82
CA SER A 554 11.30 -30.09 -30.46
C SER A 554 12.34 -31.13 -30.06
N LYS A 555 13.22 -30.78 -29.12
CA LYS A 555 14.30 -31.64 -28.62
C LYS A 555 14.13 -31.90 -27.12
N VAL A 556 14.27 -33.16 -26.70
CA VAL A 556 14.41 -33.54 -25.27
C VAL A 556 15.70 -34.31 -25.13
N SER A 557 16.65 -33.80 -24.34
CA SER A 557 17.99 -34.37 -24.22
C SER A 557 18.53 -34.39 -22.79
N ALA A 558 19.24 -35.46 -22.46
CA ALA A 558 19.91 -35.64 -21.18
C ALA A 558 21.35 -36.11 -21.44
N GLU A 559 22.28 -35.17 -21.59
CA GLU A 559 23.60 -35.39 -22.19
C GLU A 559 24.75 -35.25 -21.18
N THR A 560 25.61 -36.27 -21.08
CA THR A 560 26.89 -36.18 -20.35
C THR A 560 28.00 -35.95 -21.38
N THR A 561 28.66 -34.80 -21.33
CA THR A 561 29.70 -34.43 -22.31
C THR A 561 31.11 -34.90 -21.90
N ALA A 562 31.27 -35.40 -20.67
CA ALA A 562 32.48 -36.05 -20.17
C ALA A 562 32.35 -37.60 -20.17
N VAL A 563 33.42 -38.30 -19.76
CA VAL A 563 33.37 -39.77 -19.59
C VAL A 563 32.45 -40.13 -18.42
N GLY A 564 31.26 -40.66 -18.72
CA GLY A 564 30.24 -41.00 -17.71
C GLY A 564 29.00 -41.65 -18.32
N LYS A 565 27.99 -41.95 -17.49
CA LYS A 565 26.68 -42.42 -17.96
C LYS A 565 25.85 -41.22 -18.41
N GLY A 566 25.11 -41.38 -19.52
CA GLY A 566 24.10 -40.40 -19.95
C GLY A 566 22.96 -40.24 -18.93
N GLY A 567 22.14 -39.21 -19.09
CA GLY A 567 20.98 -38.98 -18.21
C GLY A 567 19.82 -39.92 -18.49
N ILE A 568 18.75 -39.77 -17.70
CA ILE A 568 17.53 -40.57 -17.84
C ILE A 568 16.39 -39.67 -18.30
N ILE A 569 15.70 -40.09 -19.36
CA ILE A 569 14.45 -39.47 -19.83
C ILE A 569 13.34 -40.48 -19.58
N THR A 570 12.35 -40.08 -18.78
CA THR A 570 11.13 -40.84 -18.51
C THR A 570 9.96 -40.04 -19.07
N VAL A 571 9.13 -40.67 -19.89
CA VAL A 571 7.92 -40.10 -20.51
C VAL A 571 6.72 -40.96 -20.18
#